data_AF-A0A2V5UIS7-F1
#
_entry.id   AF-A0A2V5UIS7-F1
#
_cell.length_a   1.000
_cell.length_b   1.000
_cell.length_c   1.000
_cell.angle_alpha   90.00
_cell.angle_beta   90.00
_cell.angle_gamma   90.00
#
_symmetry.space_group_name_H-M   'P 1'
#
loop_
_entity.id
_entity.type
_entity.pdbx_description
1 polymer ?
#
loop_
_entity_poly.entity_id
_entity_poly.type
_entity_poly.pdbx_seq_one_letter_code
_entity_poly.pdbx_strand_id
1 'polypeptide(L)'
;AVKPGRRYRMVMENKSGDDHPIHLHRHTFELTRIAGKPTSGIHKDTVNIPRRQNAEIDFVADDPGLTLFHCHMQLHMDFGFMALMKYT
;
A
#
# COMPACT_ATOMS: atom_id res chain seq x y z
N ALA A 1 -11.84 5.26 -5.51
CA ALA A 1 -11.92 6.53 -4.76
C ALA A 1 -12.24 6.21 -3.30
N VAL A 2 -11.64 6.93 -2.37
CA VAL A 2 -11.88 6.78 -0.93
C VAL A 2 -12.63 8.00 -0.40
N LYS A 3 -13.45 7.79 0.63
CA LYS A 3 -14.25 8.84 1.27
C LYS A 3 -13.53 9.38 2.51
N PRO A 4 -13.59 10.70 2.78
CA PRO A 4 -13.00 11.31 3.97
C PRO A 4 -13.46 10.65 5.27
N GLY A 5 -12.53 10.50 6.23
CA GLY A 5 -12.75 9.99 7.58
C GLY A 5 -13.03 8.49 7.68
N ARG A 6 -12.96 7.74 6.57
CA ARG A 6 -13.20 6.29 6.56
C ARG A 6 -11.90 5.52 6.71
N ARG A 7 -11.96 4.42 7.47
CA ARG A 7 -10.90 3.41 7.54
C ARG A 7 -11.10 2.40 6.41
N TYR A 8 -10.03 2.12 5.67
CA TYR A 8 -10.00 1.15 4.58
C TYR A 8 -8.95 0.10 4.84
N ARG A 9 -9.27 -1.16 4.50
CA ARG A 9 -8.29 -2.22 4.35
C ARG A 9 -7.90 -2.35 2.89
N MET A 10 -6.60 -2.35 2.61
CA MET A 10 -6.05 -2.69 1.31
C MET A 10 -5.38 -4.05 1.38
N VAL A 11 -5.88 -4.98 0.57
CA VAL A 11 -5.35 -6.34 0.42
C VAL A 11 -4.54 -6.38 -0.88
N MET A 12 -3.27 -6.73 -0.78
CA MET A 12 -2.34 -6.72 -1.90
C MET A 12 -1.73 -8.10 -2.09
N GLU A 13 -1.75 -8.60 -3.32
CA GLU A 13 -1.15 -9.87 -3.71
C GLU A 13 -0.03 -9.63 -4.72
N ASN A 14 1.19 -10.03 -4.39
CA ASN A 14 2.30 -10.06 -5.32
C ASN A 14 2.33 -11.42 -6.03
N LYS A 15 1.91 -11.43 -7.29
CA LYS A 15 1.92 -12.63 -8.15
C LYS A 15 3.21 -12.77 -8.98
N SER A 16 4.10 -11.78 -8.95
CA SER A 16 5.34 -11.79 -9.74
C SER A 16 6.49 -12.50 -9.03
N GLY A 17 7.63 -12.61 -9.73
CA GLY A 17 8.89 -13.16 -9.20
C GLY A 17 9.76 -12.14 -8.44
N ASP A 18 9.39 -10.86 -8.48
CA ASP A 18 10.14 -9.76 -7.88
C ASP A 18 9.52 -9.33 -6.55
N ASP A 19 10.31 -8.66 -5.73
CA ASP A 19 9.83 -8.01 -4.52
C ASP A 19 9.34 -6.60 -4.86
N HIS A 20 8.27 -6.14 -4.20
CA HIS A 20 7.72 -4.80 -4.42
C HIS A 20 7.60 -4.03 -3.10
N PRO A 21 8.46 -3.02 -2.85
CA PRO A 21 8.24 -2.05 -1.79
C PRO A 21 7.08 -1.13 -2.19
N ILE A 22 5.87 -1.42 -1.74
CA ILE A 22 4.68 -0.64 -2.07
C ILE A 22 4.53 0.53 -1.11
N HIS A 23 4.44 1.74 -1.65
CA HIS A 23 4.29 3.01 -0.93
C HIS A 23 2.93 3.65 -1.21
N LEU A 24 2.36 4.27 -0.17
CA LEU A 24 1.13 5.04 -0.23
C LEU A 24 1.40 6.48 0.20
N HIS A 25 1.20 7.43 -0.71
CA HIS A 25 1.35 8.85 -0.39
C HIS A 25 0.29 9.32 0.61
N ARG A 26 0.58 10.43 1.30
CA ARG A 26 -0.33 11.18 2.20
C ARG A 26 -0.77 10.46 3.48
N HIS A 27 -0.68 9.12 3.51
CA HIS A 27 -1.19 8.31 4.60
C HIS A 27 -0.09 7.44 5.17
N THR A 28 -0.05 7.34 6.50
CA THR A 28 0.55 6.20 7.17
C THR A 28 -0.51 5.10 7.29
N PHE A 29 -0.09 3.85 7.27
CA PHE A 29 -0.95 2.70 7.47
C PHE A 29 -0.41 1.77 8.55
N GLU A 30 -1.32 1.02 9.17
CA GLU A 30 -0.96 -0.12 10.00
C GLU A 30 -0.76 -1.35 9.10
N LEU A 31 0.38 -2.04 9.21
CA LEU A 31 0.55 -3.36 8.62
C LEU A 31 -0.16 -4.39 9.49
N THR A 32 -1.19 -5.04 8.95
CA THR A 32 -2.02 -6.01 9.69
C THR A 32 -1.71 -7.46 9.33
N ARG A 33 -1.16 -7.70 8.14
CA ARG A 33 -0.67 -9.02 7.72
C ARG A 33 0.45 -8.90 6.71
N ILE A 34 1.44 -9.78 6.77
CA ILE A 34 2.50 -9.91 5.76
C ILE A 34 2.89 -11.38 5.58
N ALA A 35 2.96 -11.85 4.34
CA ALA A 35 3.38 -13.22 3.98
C ALA A 35 2.66 -14.30 4.83
N GLY A 36 1.33 -14.21 4.93
CA GLY A 36 0.54 -15.15 5.72
C GLY A 36 0.49 -14.89 7.24
N LYS A 37 1.34 -14.01 7.79
CA LYS A 37 1.47 -13.82 9.24
C LYS A 37 0.78 -12.53 9.71
N PRO A 38 -0.11 -12.59 10.72
CA PRO A 38 -0.71 -11.39 11.29
C PRO A 38 0.33 -10.55 12.03
N THR A 39 0.12 -9.24 12.03
CA THR A 39 0.95 -8.24 12.73
C THR A 39 0.04 -7.22 13.43
N SER A 40 0.60 -6.44 14.37
CA SER A 40 -0.13 -5.40 15.09
C SER A 40 0.79 -4.26 15.49
N GLY A 41 0.29 -3.02 15.47
CA GLY A 41 1.00 -1.83 15.98
C GLY A 41 2.13 -1.30 15.11
N ILE A 42 2.38 -1.91 13.94
CA ILE A 42 3.44 -1.47 13.01
C ILE A 42 2.85 -0.43 12.05
N HIS A 43 3.24 0.83 12.22
CA HIS A 43 2.80 1.95 11.39
C HIS A 43 3.91 2.41 10.44
N LYS A 44 3.60 2.51 9.16
CA LYS A 44 4.53 2.94 8.10
C LYS A 44 3.79 3.40 6.84
N ASP A 45 4.51 4.04 5.94
CA ASP A 45 4.00 4.44 4.62
C ASP A 45 4.39 3.50 3.47
N THR A 46 5.29 2.53 3.75
CA THR A 46 5.85 1.62 2.74
C THR A 46 5.97 0.20 3.29
N VAL A 47 5.59 -0.81 2.50
CA VAL A 47 5.75 -2.23 2.85
C VAL A 47 6.35 -3.01 1.70
N ASN A 48 7.44 -3.75 1.95
CA ASN A 48 7.92 -4.73 0.99
C ASN A 48 7.00 -5.95 0.96
N ILE A 49 6.44 -6.25 -0.20
CA ILE A 49 5.67 -7.47 -0.46
C ILE A 49 6.59 -8.43 -1.23
N PRO A 50 7.11 -9.49 -0.57
CA PRO A 50 8.01 -10.43 -1.23
C PRO A 50 7.36 -11.12 -2.42
N ARG A 51 8.18 -11.65 -3.33
CA ARG A 51 7.70 -12.49 -4.44
C ARG A 51 6.72 -13.56 -3.98
N ARG A 52 5.63 -13.74 -4.72
CA ARG A 52 4.60 -14.78 -4.45
C ARG A 52 3.96 -14.68 -3.05
N GLN A 53 3.97 -13.50 -2.42
CA GLN A 53 3.39 -13.26 -1.09
C GLN A 53 2.29 -12.19 -1.13
N ASN A 54 1.69 -11.91 0.03
CA ASN A 54 0.66 -10.88 0.20
C ASN A 54 0.93 -9.97 1.40
N ALA A 55 0.26 -8.84 1.42
CA ALA A 55 0.21 -7.93 2.55
C ALA A 55 -1.19 -7.34 2.71
N GLU A 56 -1.57 -7.04 3.95
CA GLU A 56 -2.79 -6.31 4.29
C GLU A 56 -2.44 -5.10 5.14
N ILE A 57 -2.92 -3.93 4.73
CA ILE A 57 -2.72 -2.68 5.45
C ILE A 57 -4.06 -2.03 5.75
N ASP A 58 -4.15 -1.36 6.89
CA ASP A 58 -5.29 -0.52 7.24
C ASP A 58 -4.84 0.95 7.28
N PHE A 59 -5.55 1.83 6.59
CA PHE A 59 -5.32 3.28 6.64
C PHE A 59 -6.63 4.05 6.85
N VAL A 60 -6.54 5.21 7.46
CA VAL A 60 -7.65 6.17 7.56
C VAL A 60 -7.47 7.17 6.44
N ALA A 61 -8.50 7.41 5.63
CA ALA A 61 -8.48 8.49 4.64
C ALA A 61 -8.76 9.82 5.36
N ASP A 62 -7.72 10.43 5.93
CA ASP A 62 -7.78 11.68 6.70
C ASP A 62 -6.97 12.85 6.10
N ASP A 63 -6.19 12.62 5.04
CA ASP A 63 -5.46 13.66 4.30
C ASP A 63 -5.93 13.82 2.82
N PRO A 64 -6.95 14.66 2.53
CA PRO A 64 -7.58 14.78 1.21
C PRO A 64 -6.62 15.20 0.10
N GLY A 65 -6.76 14.60 -1.09
CA GLY A 65 -5.96 14.93 -2.27
C GLY A 65 -5.70 13.73 -3.18
N LEU A 66 -5.19 14.00 -4.38
CA LEU A 66 -4.74 12.92 -5.25
C LEU A 66 -3.59 12.18 -4.57
N THR A 67 -3.79 10.89 -4.34
CA THR A 67 -2.88 10.04 -3.56
C THR A 67 -2.22 9.04 -4.49
N LEU A 68 -0.91 9.14 -4.68
CA LEU A 68 -0.16 8.18 -5.48
C LEU A 68 0.09 6.90 -4.67
N PHE A 69 -0.18 5.77 -5.30
CA PHE A 69 0.12 4.44 -4.80
C PHE A 69 1.07 3.79 -5.79
N HIS A 70 2.28 3.41 -5.38
CA HIS A 70 3.28 2.92 -6.33
C HIS A 70 4.30 1.98 -5.70
N CYS A 71 5.00 1.25 -6.55
CA CYS A 71 6.22 0.55 -6.15
C CYS A 71 7.35 1.57 -5.98
N HIS A 72 8.11 1.45 -4.90
CA HIS A 72 9.25 2.28 -4.53
C HIS A 72 10.57 1.74 -5.09
N MET A 73 10.48 0.77 -6.00
CA MET A 73 11.53 0.40 -6.93
C MET A 73 11.38 1.26 -8.19
N GLN A 74 12.28 2.21 -8.40
CA GLN A 74 12.15 3.23 -9.47
C GLN A 74 11.86 2.60 -10.84
N LEU A 75 12.60 1.55 -11.21
CA LEU A 75 12.42 0.86 -12.48
C LEU A 75 11.00 0.27 -12.65
N HIS A 76 10.41 -0.27 -11.57
CA HIS A 76 9.05 -0.81 -11.61
C HIS A 76 8.02 0.31 -11.75
N MET A 77 8.22 1.43 -11.06
CA MET A 77 7.38 2.62 -11.19
C MET A 77 7.43 3.18 -12.62
N ASP A 78 8.63 3.33 -13.20
CA ASP A 78 8.84 3.84 -14.56
C ASP A 78 8.17 2.93 -15.61
N PHE A 79 8.09 1.62 -15.35
CA PHE A 79 7.35 0.66 -16.18
C PHE A 79 5.85 0.57 -15.84
N GLY A 80 5.34 1.49 -15.03
CA GLY A 80 3.91 1.69 -14.82
C GLY A 80 3.34 1.06 -13.55
N PHE A 81 4.16 0.58 -12.61
CA PHE A 81 3.67 0.08 -11.32
C PHE A 81 3.29 1.24 -10.38
N MET A 82 2.25 1.97 -10.78
CA MET A 82 1.65 3.08 -10.07
C MET A 82 0.16 3.18 -10.35
N ALA A 83 -0.59 3.71 -9.39
CA ALA A 83 -1.99 4.04 -9.52
C ALA A 83 -2.29 5.34 -8.78
N LEU A 84 -3.22 6.14 -9.31
CA LEU A 84 -3.67 7.35 -8.65
C LEU A 84 -5.01 7.11 -7.96
N MET A 85 -5.05 7.30 -6.66
CA MET A 85 -6.28 7.22 -5.89
C MET A 85 -6.88 8.62 -5.71
N LYS A 86 -8.11 8.78 -6.21
CA LYS A 86 -8.92 9.96 -5.91
C LYS A 86 -9.44 9.87 -4.47
N TYR A 87 -9.00 10.80 -3.64
CA TYR A 87 -9.59 11.09 -2.34
C TYR A 87 -10.45 12.34 -2.50
N THR A 88 -11.77 12.16 -2.46
CA THR A 88 -12.79 13.21 -2.43
C THR A 88 -14.01 12.74 -1.68
#